data_AF-I4BKP3-F1
#
_entry.id   AF-I4BKP3-F1
#
_cell.length_a   1.000
_cell.length_b   1.000
_cell.length_c   1.000
_cell.angle_alpha   90.00
_cell.angle_beta   90.00
_cell.angle_gamma   90.00
#
_symmetry.space_group_name_H-M   'P 1'
#
loop_
_entity.id
_entity.type
_entity.pdbx_description
1 polymer ?
#
loop_
_entity_poly.entity_id
_entity_poly.type
_entity_poly.pdbx_seq_one_letter_code
_entity_poly.pdbx_strand_id
1 'polypeptide(L)'
;MTLVRRTVLVRSAVAAVAALGLSGCTHSAPPPAAPTVETSPAPSVGMPAPSPPAPGGPPLPPDAALIDVMNRLADPGVPGEQKIPLIANGTAVEATGLDRFTGALRDNGSYPLTFEARDLAWSQTQPGDVVATVVIRTANPQTGAFTYPMQFAPAGPAWQLTRESADQWLDLNAPPASTPEAPPPPPPPAPAPELPPPGPAPETPPPPAPAPPAPPTP
;
A
#
# COMPACT_ATOMS: atom_id res chain seq x y z
N MET A 1 -17.52 11.56 -48.94
CA MET A 1 -17.41 13.04 -48.93
C MET A 1 -18.57 13.61 -48.12
N THR A 2 -18.37 13.96 -46.84
CA THR A 2 -18.96 15.17 -46.24
C THR A 2 -18.10 15.53 -45.03
N LEU A 3 -17.49 16.71 -45.10
CA LEU A 3 -16.51 17.25 -44.16
C LEU A 3 -17.28 18.17 -43.20
N VAL A 4 -17.18 17.95 -41.88
CA VAL A 4 -17.61 18.96 -40.90
C VAL A 4 -16.36 19.44 -40.16
N ARG A 5 -15.96 20.66 -40.49
CA ARG A 5 -14.91 21.44 -39.84
C ARG A 5 -15.55 22.63 -39.11
N ARG A 6 -14.82 23.09 -38.07
CA ARG A 6 -14.91 24.38 -37.35
C ARG A 6 -16.03 24.45 -36.30
N THR A 7 -15.79 24.98 -35.10
CA THR A 7 -15.09 26.25 -34.83
C THR A 7 -14.33 26.24 -33.49
N VAL A 8 -13.07 26.71 -33.55
CA VAL A 8 -12.30 27.17 -32.39
C VAL A 8 -12.86 28.52 -31.96
N LEU A 9 -13.20 28.65 -30.68
CA LEU A 9 -13.43 29.95 -30.03
C LEU A 9 -12.40 30.12 -28.92
N VAL A 10 -11.37 30.91 -29.24
CA VAL A 10 -10.49 31.58 -28.28
C VAL A 10 -11.17 32.87 -27.86
N ARG A 11 -11.30 33.15 -26.55
CA ARG A 11 -11.06 34.49 -25.99
C ARG A 11 -11.05 34.51 -24.45
N SER A 12 -9.92 34.98 -23.93
CA SER A 12 -9.57 35.25 -22.54
C SER A 12 -10.45 36.28 -21.84
N ALA A 13 -10.47 36.24 -20.51
CA ALA A 13 -10.70 37.42 -19.67
C ALA A 13 -9.70 37.41 -18.49
N VAL A 14 -8.79 38.39 -18.51
CA VAL A 14 -7.88 38.75 -17.42
C VAL A 14 -8.66 39.63 -16.45
N ALA A 15 -8.58 39.34 -15.15
CA ALA A 15 -8.92 40.28 -14.09
C ALA A 15 -7.82 40.23 -13.02
N ALA A 16 -6.98 41.27 -13.02
CA ALA A 16 -6.05 41.57 -11.95
C ALA A 16 -6.76 42.41 -10.89
N VAL A 17 -6.69 42.03 -9.62
CA VAL A 17 -6.94 42.93 -8.47
C VAL A 17 -5.93 42.63 -7.36
N ALA A 18 -5.37 43.72 -6.84
CA ALA A 18 -4.23 43.83 -5.93
C ALA A 18 -4.59 43.67 -4.44
N ALA A 19 -3.60 43.30 -3.60
CA ALA A 19 -3.19 44.03 -2.39
C ALA A 19 -2.15 43.22 -1.58
N LEU A 20 -0.90 43.70 -1.55
CA LEU A 20 0.13 43.28 -0.59
C LEU A 20 -0.07 44.10 0.70
N GLY A 21 -0.67 43.49 1.71
CA GLY A 21 -0.74 44.04 3.07
C GLY A 21 0.41 43.54 3.93
N LEU A 22 1.47 44.34 4.07
CA LEU A 22 2.47 44.20 5.13
C LEU A 22 1.93 44.92 6.38
N SER A 23 1.67 44.16 7.43
CA SER A 23 1.54 44.68 8.80
C SER A 23 2.00 43.58 9.75
N GLY A 24 3.12 43.85 10.42
CA GLY A 24 3.65 42.99 11.46
C GLY A 24 2.86 43.11 12.76
N CYS A 25 2.96 42.08 13.60
CA CYS A 25 2.76 42.20 15.04
C CYS A 25 3.81 41.33 15.73
N THR A 26 4.50 41.99 16.65
CA THR A 26 5.63 41.54 17.43
C THR A 26 5.18 40.68 18.62
N HIS A 27 6.01 39.69 18.95
CA HIS A 27 6.32 39.22 20.31
C HIS A 27 5.15 38.82 21.25
N SER A 28 5.09 37.52 21.56
CA SER A 28 5.15 37.10 22.97
C SER A 28 5.54 35.62 23.07
N ALA A 29 6.57 35.34 23.86
CA ALA A 29 7.03 33.99 24.18
C ALA A 29 5.97 33.24 25.02
N PRO A 30 5.74 31.93 24.79
CA PRO A 30 5.03 31.11 25.76
C PRO A 30 5.92 30.80 26.97
N PRO A 31 5.38 30.79 28.20
CA PRO A 31 6.11 30.35 29.39
C PRO A 31 6.44 28.84 29.34
N PRO A 32 7.42 28.36 30.13
CA PRO A 32 7.82 26.97 30.11
C PRO A 32 6.78 26.10 30.81
N ALA A 33 6.28 25.09 30.10
CA ALA A 33 5.64 23.92 30.70
C ALA A 33 6.25 22.67 30.05
N ALA A 34 7.21 22.07 30.75
CA ALA A 34 7.58 20.67 30.57
C ALA A 34 6.56 19.80 31.33
N PRO A 35 6.60 18.46 31.19
CA PRO A 35 6.74 17.63 29.99
C PRO A 35 5.56 16.64 29.92
N THR A 36 4.86 16.55 28.79
CA THR A 36 4.03 15.36 28.52
C THR A 36 4.74 14.53 27.49
N VAL A 37 5.41 13.49 27.98
CA VAL A 37 5.76 12.32 27.18
C VAL A 37 4.44 11.67 26.78
N GLU A 38 3.93 12.03 25.61
CA GLU A 38 3.08 11.15 24.83
C GLU A 38 4.00 10.53 23.79
N THR A 39 4.61 9.40 24.17
CA THR A 39 5.10 8.43 23.19
C THR A 39 3.88 7.81 22.55
N SER A 40 3.23 8.55 21.66
CA SER A 40 2.39 7.92 20.66
C SER A 40 3.36 7.29 19.66
N PRO A 41 3.34 5.97 19.42
CA PRO A 41 4.07 5.42 18.30
C PRO A 41 3.52 6.09 17.05
N ALA A 42 4.39 6.72 16.27
CA ALA A 42 4.03 7.19 14.94
C ALA A 42 3.51 5.98 14.15
N PRO A 43 2.29 5.99 13.59
CA PRO A 43 1.93 4.97 12.64
C PRO A 43 2.82 5.14 11.41
N SER A 44 3.17 4.00 10.83
CA SER A 44 3.91 3.87 9.58
C SER A 44 3.51 4.91 8.53
N VAL A 45 4.50 5.32 7.75
CA VAL A 45 4.37 6.20 6.59
C VAL A 45 3.27 5.67 5.66
N GLY A 46 2.07 6.24 5.73
CA GLY A 46 0.90 5.80 4.96
C GLY A 46 -0.31 6.67 5.26
N MET A 47 -0.67 7.53 4.29
CA MET A 47 -1.78 8.50 4.29
C MET A 47 -1.68 9.67 5.30
N PRO A 48 -1.83 10.94 4.87
CA PRO A 48 -1.89 12.07 5.78
C PRO A 48 -3.10 11.96 6.73
N ALA A 49 -2.91 12.43 7.98
CA ALA A 49 -3.96 12.43 8.99
C ALA A 49 -5.20 13.21 8.51
N PRO A 50 -6.42 12.73 8.85
CA PRO A 50 -7.66 13.37 8.46
C PRO A 50 -7.75 14.83 8.97
N SER A 51 -8.23 15.74 8.13
CA SER A 51 -8.51 17.13 8.53
C SER A 51 -9.94 17.26 9.07
N PRO A 52 -10.20 17.99 10.17
CA PRO A 52 -11.56 18.12 10.69
C PRO A 52 -12.51 18.69 9.63
N PRO A 53 -13.77 18.23 9.56
CA PRO A 53 -14.73 18.70 8.56
C PRO A 53 -14.89 20.22 8.63
N ALA A 54 -14.80 20.87 7.47
CA ALA A 54 -14.96 22.32 7.37
C ALA A 54 -16.39 22.75 7.78
N PRO A 55 -16.55 23.83 8.57
CA PRO A 55 -17.86 24.34 8.93
C PRO A 55 -18.70 24.67 7.68
N GLY A 56 -19.89 24.08 7.56
CA GLY A 56 -20.82 24.32 6.45
C GLY A 56 -20.63 23.47 5.19
N GLY A 57 -19.72 22.48 5.19
CA GLY A 57 -19.63 21.48 4.12
C GLY A 57 -20.77 20.44 4.16
N PRO A 58 -20.88 19.57 3.13
CA PRO A 58 -21.77 18.41 3.19
C PRO A 58 -21.50 17.58 4.45
N PRO A 59 -22.55 17.06 5.11
CA PRO A 59 -22.38 16.24 6.30
C PRO A 59 -21.56 15.00 5.95
N LEU A 60 -20.66 14.61 6.86
CA LEU A 60 -19.97 13.32 6.77
C LEU A 60 -20.98 12.17 6.79
N PRO A 61 -20.66 11.03 6.15
CA PRO A 61 -21.49 9.84 6.29
C PRO A 61 -21.54 9.36 7.74
N PRO A 62 -22.60 8.62 8.11
CA PRO A 62 -22.60 7.89 9.37
C PRO A 62 -21.48 6.85 9.36
N ASP A 63 -20.80 6.69 10.49
CA ASP A 63 -19.78 5.66 10.74
C ASP A 63 -20.28 4.24 10.41
N ALA A 64 -21.54 3.97 10.75
CA ALA A 64 -22.21 2.71 10.46
C ALA A 64 -22.20 2.32 8.97
N ALA A 65 -22.22 3.31 8.06
CA ALA A 65 -22.16 3.02 6.62
C ALA A 65 -20.78 2.49 6.20
N LEU A 66 -19.70 3.03 6.78
CA LEU A 66 -18.34 2.55 6.53
C LEU A 66 -18.11 1.19 7.21
N ILE A 67 -18.64 1.03 8.41
CA ILE A 67 -18.60 -0.24 9.15
C ILE A 67 -19.34 -1.36 8.40
N ASP A 68 -20.47 -1.09 7.72
CA ASP A 68 -21.17 -2.09 6.89
C ASP A 68 -20.29 -2.61 5.74
N VAL A 69 -19.56 -1.71 5.07
CA VAL A 69 -18.59 -2.09 4.01
C VAL A 69 -17.53 -3.04 4.58
N MET A 70 -16.93 -2.68 5.72
CA MET A 70 -15.90 -3.49 6.36
C MET A 70 -16.43 -4.85 6.83
N ASN A 71 -17.63 -4.88 7.43
CA ASN A 71 -18.27 -6.12 7.85
C ASN A 71 -18.51 -7.06 6.67
N ARG A 72 -19.08 -6.56 5.56
CA ARG A 72 -19.33 -7.39 4.38
C ARG A 72 -18.05 -7.88 3.71
N LEU A 73 -17.00 -7.05 3.66
CA LEU A 73 -15.70 -7.45 3.14
C LEU A 73 -15.05 -8.56 3.98
N ALA A 74 -15.22 -8.50 5.30
CA ALA A 74 -14.67 -9.46 6.25
C ALA A 74 -15.52 -10.72 6.48
N ASP A 75 -16.77 -10.73 6.01
CA ASP A 75 -17.71 -11.82 6.26
C ASP A 75 -17.36 -13.05 5.40
N PRO A 76 -16.99 -14.20 6.00
CA PRO A 76 -16.75 -15.43 5.26
C PRO A 76 -18.02 -16.03 4.62
N GLY A 77 -19.22 -15.62 5.05
CA GLY A 77 -20.50 -16.01 4.47
C GLY A 77 -20.86 -15.25 3.18
N VAL A 78 -20.17 -14.14 2.88
CA VAL A 78 -20.38 -13.36 1.66
C VAL A 78 -19.42 -13.86 0.56
N PRO A 79 -19.91 -14.35 -0.59
CA PRO A 79 -19.05 -14.76 -1.70
C PRO A 79 -18.22 -13.61 -2.28
N GLY A 80 -17.03 -13.91 -2.80
CA GLY A 80 -16.09 -12.93 -3.34
C GLY A 80 -16.68 -12.03 -4.41
N GLU A 81 -17.51 -12.58 -5.29
CA GLU A 81 -18.24 -11.82 -6.32
C GLU A 81 -19.14 -10.72 -5.73
N GLN A 82 -19.71 -10.96 -4.54
CA GLN A 82 -20.53 -9.98 -3.83
C GLN A 82 -19.68 -8.97 -3.04
N LYS A 83 -18.39 -9.25 -2.83
CA LYS A 83 -17.42 -8.34 -2.21
C LYS A 83 -16.79 -7.39 -3.23
N ILE A 84 -16.69 -7.78 -4.50
CA ILE A 84 -16.19 -6.91 -5.59
C ILE A 84 -16.81 -5.50 -5.60
N PRO A 85 -18.14 -5.31 -5.56
CA PRO A 85 -18.74 -3.99 -5.60
C PRO A 85 -18.52 -3.15 -4.33
N LEU A 86 -17.87 -3.71 -3.29
CA LEU A 86 -17.48 -2.99 -2.08
C LEU A 86 -16.08 -2.39 -2.19
N ILE A 87 -15.35 -2.69 -3.28
CA ILE A 87 -14.01 -2.18 -3.55
C ILE A 87 -14.10 -1.27 -4.78
N ALA A 88 -13.58 -0.05 -4.66
CA ALA A 88 -13.50 0.86 -5.79
C ALA A 88 -12.62 0.27 -6.89
N ASN A 89 -13.17 0.18 -8.10
CA ASN A 89 -12.55 -0.50 -9.24
C ASN A 89 -12.22 -1.99 -9.00
N GLY A 90 -12.97 -2.66 -8.12
CA GLY A 90 -12.87 -4.11 -7.94
C GLY A 90 -13.14 -4.86 -9.25
N THR A 91 -12.43 -5.96 -9.46
CA THR A 91 -12.57 -6.77 -10.69
C THR A 91 -12.95 -8.21 -10.37
N ALA A 92 -13.67 -8.88 -11.28
CA ALA A 92 -14.10 -10.27 -11.09
C ALA A 92 -12.93 -11.25 -10.85
N VAL A 93 -11.72 -10.91 -11.33
CA VAL A 93 -10.51 -11.72 -11.11
C VAL A 93 -10.15 -11.84 -9.63
N GLU A 94 -10.56 -10.88 -8.80
CA GLU A 94 -10.20 -10.81 -7.37
C GLU A 94 -11.10 -11.66 -6.48
N ALA A 95 -12.27 -12.10 -6.95
CA ALA A 95 -13.28 -12.76 -6.14
C ALA A 95 -12.72 -13.97 -5.39
N THR A 96 -11.95 -14.82 -6.08
CA THR A 96 -11.32 -16.00 -5.46
C THR A 96 -10.27 -15.62 -4.40
N GLY A 97 -9.57 -14.50 -4.58
CA GLY A 97 -8.63 -13.98 -3.59
C GLY A 97 -9.33 -13.51 -2.32
N LEU A 98 -10.45 -12.78 -2.47
CA LEU A 98 -11.27 -12.29 -1.35
C LEU A 98 -11.89 -13.44 -0.55
N ASP A 99 -12.35 -14.49 -1.22
CA ASP A 99 -12.86 -15.69 -0.55
C ASP A 99 -11.76 -16.38 0.26
N ARG A 100 -10.56 -16.53 -0.33
CA ARG A 100 -9.42 -17.10 0.37
C ARG A 100 -9.02 -16.26 1.59
N PHE A 101 -9.02 -14.94 1.49
CA PHE A 101 -8.72 -14.03 2.60
C PHE A 101 -9.67 -14.25 3.78
N THR A 102 -10.98 -14.18 3.53
CA THR A 102 -11.97 -14.34 4.59
C THR A 102 -12.02 -15.77 5.14
N GLY A 103 -11.76 -16.77 4.30
CA GLY A 103 -11.53 -18.15 4.75
C GLY A 103 -10.35 -18.25 5.71
N ALA A 104 -9.21 -17.65 5.35
CA ALA A 104 -8.03 -17.62 6.22
C ALA A 104 -8.28 -16.90 7.55
N LEU A 105 -9.03 -15.79 7.55
CA LEU A 105 -9.41 -15.10 8.80
C LEU A 105 -10.18 -16.02 9.76
N ARG A 106 -11.13 -16.79 9.23
CA ARG A 106 -11.88 -17.78 10.01
C ARG A 106 -10.98 -18.92 10.48
N ASP A 107 -10.18 -19.49 9.58
CA ASP A 107 -9.37 -20.67 9.85
C ASP A 107 -8.24 -20.37 10.86
N ASN A 108 -7.76 -19.12 10.92
CA ASN A 108 -6.81 -18.63 11.94
C ASN A 108 -7.48 -18.24 13.28
N GLY A 109 -8.79 -18.38 13.42
CA GLY A 109 -9.52 -18.02 14.65
C GLY A 109 -9.62 -16.51 14.89
N SER A 110 -9.44 -15.68 13.86
CA SER A 110 -9.55 -14.22 13.97
C SER A 110 -11.01 -13.75 13.98
N TYR A 111 -11.95 -14.58 13.52
CA TYR A 111 -13.38 -14.28 13.47
C TYR A 111 -14.10 -14.62 14.80
N PRO A 112 -15.12 -13.84 15.23
CA PRO A 112 -15.64 -12.62 14.60
C PRO A 112 -14.69 -11.43 14.69
N LEU A 113 -14.63 -10.67 13.60
CA LEU A 113 -14.01 -9.34 13.59
C LEU A 113 -15.01 -8.29 14.08
N THR A 114 -14.52 -7.34 14.86
CA THR A 114 -15.28 -6.14 15.24
C THR A 114 -14.59 -4.91 14.69
N PHE A 115 -15.37 -4.03 14.07
CA PHE A 115 -14.89 -2.80 13.45
C PHE A 115 -15.46 -1.58 14.16
N GLU A 116 -14.63 -0.57 14.35
CA GLU A 116 -15.03 0.76 14.78
C GLU A 116 -14.41 1.78 13.84
N ALA A 117 -15.21 2.72 13.32
CA ALA A 117 -14.71 3.83 12.51
C ALA A 117 -14.70 5.10 13.35
N ARG A 118 -13.57 5.79 13.37
CA ARG A 118 -13.34 7.00 14.17
C ARG A 118 -12.64 8.05 13.33
N ASP A 119 -12.64 9.29 13.83
CA ASP A 119 -11.92 10.41 13.22
C ASP A 119 -12.26 10.62 11.73
N LEU A 120 -13.54 10.46 11.38
CA LEU A 120 -14.02 10.63 10.01
C LEU A 120 -13.77 12.06 9.53
N ALA A 121 -13.26 12.16 8.30
CA ALA A 121 -13.03 13.43 7.63
C ALA A 121 -13.17 13.29 6.12
N TRP A 122 -13.44 14.41 5.45
CA TRP A 122 -13.29 14.47 4.01
C TRP A 122 -11.81 14.37 3.62
N SER A 123 -11.53 13.61 2.56
CA SER A 123 -10.19 13.49 2.01
C SER A 123 -9.73 14.83 1.43
N GLN A 124 -8.50 15.22 1.76
CA GLN A 124 -7.87 16.44 1.25
C GLN A 124 -7.27 16.26 -0.15
N THR A 125 -7.05 15.01 -0.55
CA THR A 125 -6.39 14.64 -1.81
C THR A 125 -7.38 14.15 -2.86
N GLN A 126 -8.48 13.51 -2.44
CA GLN A 126 -9.49 12.97 -3.34
C GLN A 126 -10.87 13.57 -3.04
N PRO A 127 -11.40 14.46 -3.89
CA PRO A 127 -12.69 15.10 -3.65
C PRO A 127 -13.84 14.08 -3.52
N GLY A 128 -14.59 14.16 -2.42
CA GLY A 128 -15.76 13.31 -2.17
C GLY A 128 -15.46 12.01 -1.42
N ASP A 129 -14.19 11.63 -1.28
CA ASP A 129 -13.81 10.49 -0.46
C ASP A 129 -13.77 10.86 1.02
N VAL A 130 -13.94 9.85 1.88
CA VAL A 130 -13.87 9.98 3.33
C VAL A 130 -12.70 9.16 3.84
N VAL A 131 -11.87 9.77 4.67
CA VAL A 131 -10.81 9.08 5.42
C VAL A 131 -11.32 8.84 6.83
N ALA A 132 -11.11 7.63 7.34
CA ALA A 132 -11.46 7.25 8.70
C ALA A 132 -10.34 6.41 9.32
N THR A 133 -10.14 6.57 10.62
CA THR A 133 -9.33 5.66 11.43
C THR A 133 -10.21 4.45 11.78
N VAL A 134 -9.89 3.29 11.23
CA VAL A 134 -10.67 2.06 11.50
C VAL A 134 -9.89 1.18 12.47
N VAL A 135 -10.54 0.85 13.59
CA VAL A 135 -10.05 -0.10 14.59
C VAL A 135 -10.65 -1.47 14.30
N ILE A 136 -9.79 -2.46 14.14
CA ILE A 136 -10.14 -3.85 13.87
C ILE A 136 -9.76 -4.65 15.10
N ARG A 137 -10.72 -5.36 15.68
CA ARG A 137 -10.49 -6.27 16.82
C ARG A 137 -10.79 -7.69 16.37
N THR A 138 -9.87 -8.60 16.63
CA THR A 138 -10.09 -10.02 16.36
C THR A 138 -10.63 -10.72 17.60
N ALA A 139 -11.24 -11.88 17.41
CA ALA A 139 -11.67 -12.74 18.51
C ALA A 139 -10.48 -13.35 19.28
N ASN A 140 -9.29 -13.37 18.68
CA ASN A 140 -8.09 -13.87 19.31
C ASN A 140 -7.42 -12.79 20.18
N PRO A 141 -7.45 -12.91 21.52
CA PRO A 141 -6.89 -11.90 22.41
C PRO A 141 -5.37 -11.77 22.30
N GLN A 142 -4.67 -12.77 21.75
CA GLN A 142 -3.22 -12.71 21.52
C GLN A 142 -2.85 -11.81 20.33
N THR A 143 -3.75 -11.71 19.35
CA THR A 143 -3.57 -10.87 18.16
C THR A 143 -3.90 -9.40 18.47
N GLY A 144 -4.87 -9.16 19.35
CA GLY A 144 -5.20 -7.81 19.83
C GLY A 144 -6.03 -6.98 18.84
N ALA A 145 -5.81 -5.67 18.86
CA ALA A 145 -6.50 -4.71 18.01
C ALA A 145 -5.53 -4.00 17.07
N PHE A 146 -5.94 -3.81 15.82
CA PHE A 146 -5.20 -3.06 14.82
C PHE A 146 -5.92 -1.76 14.50
N THR A 147 -5.16 -0.73 14.18
CA THR A 147 -5.72 0.57 13.80
C THR A 147 -5.05 1.02 12.52
N TYR A 148 -5.86 1.29 11.49
CA TYR A 148 -5.35 1.71 10.19
C TYR A 148 -6.19 2.87 9.64
N PRO A 149 -5.56 3.89 9.04
CA PRO A 149 -6.29 4.85 8.23
C PRO A 149 -6.81 4.13 6.98
N MET A 150 -8.09 4.31 6.69
CA MET A 150 -8.74 3.79 5.49
C MET A 150 -9.49 4.90 4.79
N GLN A 151 -9.51 4.84 3.46
CA GLN A 151 -10.24 5.77 2.63
C GLN A 151 -11.40 5.06 1.93
N PHE A 152 -12.53 5.75 1.87
CA PHE A 152 -13.78 5.26 1.33
C PHE A 152 -14.28 6.21 0.25
N ALA A 153 -14.68 5.65 -0.89
CA ALA A 153 -15.25 6.39 -2.00
C ALA A 153 -16.79 6.25 -2.01
N PRO A 154 -17.53 7.32 -2.37
CA PRO A 154 -18.97 7.25 -2.54
C PRO A 154 -19.34 6.41 -3.78
N ALA A 155 -20.31 5.52 -3.64
CA ALA A 155 -20.80 4.63 -4.70
C ALA A 155 -22.34 4.69 -4.78
N GLY A 156 -22.86 5.79 -5.33
CA GLY A 156 -24.30 6.06 -5.32
C GLY A 156 -24.82 6.25 -3.89
N PRO A 157 -25.78 5.43 -3.42
CA PRO A 157 -26.26 5.50 -2.04
C PRO A 157 -25.37 4.73 -1.04
N ALA A 158 -24.37 4.00 -1.53
CA ALA A 158 -23.48 3.15 -0.73
C ALA A 158 -22.05 3.71 -0.70
N TRP A 159 -21.18 3.00 0.03
CA TRP A 159 -19.76 3.31 0.15
C TRP A 159 -18.93 2.12 -0.33
N GLN A 160 -17.71 2.42 -0.79
CA GLN A 160 -16.71 1.44 -1.20
C GLN A 160 -15.40 1.76 -0.52
N LEU A 161 -14.62 0.72 -0.19
CA LEU A 161 -13.23 0.88 0.19
C LEU A 161 -12.42 1.28 -1.05
N THR A 162 -11.58 2.31 -0.95
CA THR A 162 -10.76 2.71 -2.10
C THR A 162 -9.76 1.62 -2.47
N ARG A 163 -9.33 1.62 -3.73
CA ARG A 163 -8.40 0.60 -4.24
C ARG A 163 -7.12 0.54 -3.42
N GLU A 164 -6.55 1.69 -3.08
CA GLU A 164 -5.32 1.78 -2.28
C GLU A 164 -5.46 1.14 -0.89
N SER A 165 -6.63 1.33 -0.25
CA SER A 165 -6.90 0.80 1.09
C SER A 165 -7.19 -0.71 1.02
N ALA A 166 -7.88 -1.15 -0.04
CA ALA A 166 -8.15 -2.57 -0.29
C ALA A 166 -6.86 -3.35 -0.60
N ASP A 167 -5.99 -2.81 -1.44
CA ASP A 167 -4.71 -3.45 -1.77
C ASP A 167 -3.86 -3.63 -0.50
N GLN A 168 -3.77 -2.61 0.36
CA GLN A 168 -3.08 -2.74 1.66
C GLN A 168 -3.66 -3.84 2.54
N TRP A 169 -4.98 -4.03 2.54
CA TRP A 169 -5.64 -5.10 3.31
C TRP A 169 -5.41 -6.50 2.74
N LEU A 170 -5.40 -6.61 1.41
CA LEU A 170 -5.24 -7.88 0.72
C LEU A 170 -3.78 -8.33 0.71
N ASP A 171 -2.84 -7.38 0.61
CA ASP A 171 -1.40 -7.64 0.67
C ASP A 171 -0.97 -8.14 2.06
N LEU A 172 -1.64 -7.72 3.14
CA LEU A 172 -1.41 -8.25 4.51
C LEU A 172 -1.67 -9.77 4.62
N ASN A 173 -2.42 -10.36 3.69
CA ASN A 173 -2.72 -11.78 3.63
C ASN A 173 -2.37 -12.39 2.26
N ALA A 174 -1.50 -11.75 1.48
CA ALA A 174 -0.87 -12.46 0.40
C ALA A 174 -0.21 -13.70 1.01
N PRO A 175 -0.57 -14.95 0.62
CA PRO A 175 0.33 -16.06 0.88
C PRO A 175 1.70 -15.65 0.33
N PRO A 176 2.84 -16.08 0.90
CA PRO A 176 4.11 -15.91 0.20
C PRO A 176 3.84 -16.39 -1.22
N ALA A 177 3.92 -15.47 -2.18
CA ALA A 177 3.68 -15.79 -3.58
C ALA A 177 4.42 -17.10 -3.78
N SER A 178 3.72 -18.14 -4.25
CA SER A 178 4.33 -19.40 -4.66
C SER A 178 5.68 -19.00 -5.23
N THR A 179 6.75 -19.43 -4.55
CA THR A 179 8.14 -19.09 -4.87
C THR A 179 8.20 -18.91 -6.37
N PRO A 180 8.66 -17.75 -6.93
CA PRO A 180 8.69 -17.57 -8.38
C PRO A 180 9.16 -18.88 -8.95
N GLU A 181 8.28 -19.54 -9.73
CA GLU A 181 8.56 -20.86 -10.27
C GLU A 181 10.00 -20.78 -10.74
N ALA A 182 10.89 -21.53 -10.07
CA ALA A 182 12.31 -21.45 -10.36
C ALA A 182 12.39 -21.52 -11.88
N PRO A 183 13.04 -20.55 -12.55
CA PRO A 183 13.02 -20.48 -14.01
C PRO A 183 13.28 -21.90 -14.51
N PRO A 184 12.49 -22.42 -15.48
CA PRO A 184 12.66 -23.78 -15.94
C PRO A 184 14.16 -24.00 -16.17
N PRO A 185 14.72 -25.14 -15.74
CA PRO A 185 16.14 -25.39 -15.94
C PRO A 185 16.46 -25.04 -17.39
N PRO A 186 17.55 -24.29 -17.64
CA PRO A 186 17.87 -23.87 -19.00
C PRO A 186 17.82 -25.11 -19.90
N PRO A 187 17.28 -24.99 -21.13
CA PRO A 187 17.30 -26.11 -22.05
C PRO A 187 18.74 -26.64 -22.11
N PRO A 188 18.94 -27.97 -22.17
CA PRO A 188 20.29 -28.50 -22.31
C PRO A 188 20.96 -27.76 -23.47
N PRO A 189 22.22 -27.32 -23.31
CA PRO A 189 22.91 -26.63 -24.38
C PRO A 189 22.80 -27.50 -25.63
N ALA A 190 22.29 -26.91 -26.71
CA ALA A 190 22.37 -27.53 -28.02
C ALA A 190 23.82 -27.99 -28.22
N PRO A 191 24.05 -29.18 -28.82
CA PRO A 191 25.41 -29.60 -29.13
C PRO A 191 26.10 -28.47 -29.89
N ALA A 192 27.12 -27.89 -29.27
CA ALA A 192 27.93 -26.86 -29.90
C ALA A 192 28.51 -27.46 -31.20
N PRO A 193 28.58 -26.71 -32.31
CA PRO A 193 29.39 -27.13 -33.43
C PRO A 193 30.80 -27.40 -32.91
N GLU A 194 31.28 -28.63 -33.14
CA GLU A 194 32.57 -29.13 -32.67
C GLU A 194 33.67 -28.15 -33.07
N LEU A 195 34.23 -27.47 -32.06
CA LEU A 195 35.43 -26.65 -32.23
C LEU A 195 36.58 -27.61 -32.59
N PRO A 196 37.40 -27.32 -33.62
CA PRO A 196 38.54 -28.17 -33.95
C PRO A 196 39.47 -28.28 -32.73
N PRO A 197 40.13 -29.44 -32.54
CA PRO A 197 40.90 -29.72 -31.34
C PRO A 197 42.03 -28.69 -31.16
N PRO A 198 42.24 -28.19 -29.93
CA PRO A 198 43.39 -27.37 -29.62
C PRO A 198 44.67 -28.21 -29.76
N GLY A 199 45.68 -27.65 -30.43
CA GLY A 199 47.03 -28.20 -30.46
C GLY A 199 47.64 -28.28 -29.05
N PRO A 200 48.70 -29.10 -28.87
CA PRO A 200 49.25 -29.38 -27.55
C PRO A 200 49.75 -28.11 -26.84
N ALA A 201 49.33 -27.94 -25.58
CA ALA A 201 49.79 -26.88 -24.71
C ALA A 201 51.26 -27.11 -24.27
N PRO A 202 52.07 -26.06 -24.11
CA PRO A 202 53.39 -26.18 -23.49
C PRO A 202 53.25 -26.54 -22.00
N GLU A 203 54.00 -27.55 -21.57
CA GLU A 203 54.02 -28.07 -20.20
C GLU A 203 54.48 -27.00 -19.19
N THR A 204 53.76 -26.89 -18.08
CA THR A 204 54.11 -25.98 -16.97
C THR A 204 55.32 -26.57 -16.24
N PRO A 205 56.42 -25.82 -16.01
CA PRO A 205 57.58 -26.34 -15.30
C PRO A 205 57.28 -26.64 -13.82
N PRO A 206 57.90 -27.67 -13.23
CA PRO A 206 57.68 -28.09 -11.85
C PRO A 206 58.16 -27.03 -10.84
N PRO A 207 57.56 -26.98 -9.63
CA PRO A 207 57.92 -26.02 -8.59
C PRO A 207 59.37 -26.24 -8.10
N PRO A 208 60.08 -25.16 -7.71
CA PRO A 208 61.47 -25.26 -7.24
C PRO A 208 61.57 -26.03 -5.91
N ALA A 209 62.60 -26.87 -5.81
CA ALA A 209 62.90 -27.67 -4.62
C ALA A 209 63.26 -26.78 -3.40
N PRO A 210 62.95 -27.22 -2.16
CA PRO A 210 63.31 -26.50 -0.96
C PRO A 210 64.84 -26.40 -0.79
N ALA A 211 65.30 -25.23 -0.34
CA ALA A 211 66.71 -24.94 -0.15
C ALA A 211 67.35 -25.85 0.93
N PRO A 212 68.61 -26.29 0.75
CA PRO A 212 69.32 -27.07 1.76
C PRO A 212 69.68 -26.21 2.99
N PRO A 213 69.77 -26.82 4.19
CA PRO A 213 70.15 -26.10 5.40
C PRO A 213 71.60 -25.58 5.33
N ALA A 214 71.84 -24.41 5.91
CA ALA A 214 73.14 -23.76 5.93
C ALA A 214 74.20 -24.60 6.68
N PRO A 215 75.47 -24.62 6.23
CA PRO A 215 76.55 -25.25 6.96
C PRO A 215 76.89 -24.47 8.25
N PRO A 216 77.40 -25.15 9.29
CA PRO A 216 77.86 -24.47 10.51
C PRO A 216 79.08 -23.59 10.22
N THR A 217 79.09 -22.42 10.82
CA THR A 217 80.20 -21.43 10.78
C THR A 217 81.35 -21.90 11.69
N PRO A 218 82.63 -21.62 11.35
CA PRO A 218 83.77 -21.93 12.21
C PRO A 218 83.76 -21.18 13.55
#